data_AF-A0A1G8MSX2-F1
#
_entry.id   AF-A0A1G8MSX2-F1
#
_cell.length_a   1.000
_cell.length_b   1.000
_cell.length_c   1.000
_cell.angle_alpha   90.00
_cell.angle_beta   90.00
_cell.angle_gamma   90.00
#
_symmetry.space_group_name_H-M   'P 1'
#
loop_
_entity.id
_entity.type
_entity.pdbx_description
1 polymer ?
#
loop_
_entity_poly.entity_id
_entity_poly.type
_entity_poly.pdbx_seq_one_letter_code
_entity_poly.pdbx_strand_id
1 'polypeptide(L)'
;MPYVRSIALATLAEEYSVVLGRVKGTKRKELAPEEVEYILGAAIFLAHAALENYVSDLFSSVAKGIRSVAKKGDQLPDELRAHLFLHKLNKSKIVGMQVGFNAENDAFKDVINSLNGHAGTLVDGSRELYSLQGVDIYTTYKYPSKENLNKVFKRVGIENLFKCLDKAMRRNSETALVSLGSLRSGLAHTGKMPGVTSGDVIKRIKDVQDLVRAIDRLLYKHMCSKFGQDSWVGNVSSFYKQT
;
A
#
# COMPACT_ATOMS: atom_id res chain seq x y z
N MET A 1 2.02 5.46 23.81
CA MET A 1 2.87 4.25 23.66
C MET A 1 3.92 4.47 22.59
N PRO A 2 5.09 3.83 22.67
CA PRO A 2 6.17 4.01 21.71
C PRO A 2 5.83 3.37 20.36
N TYR A 3 6.22 4.05 19.28
CA TYR A 3 6.03 3.59 17.91
C TYR A 3 6.87 2.33 17.61
N VAL A 4 6.24 1.35 16.94
CA VAL A 4 6.88 0.12 16.44
C VAL A 4 6.80 0.13 14.91
N ARG A 5 7.92 -0.15 14.23
CA ARG A 5 7.97 -0.19 12.76
C ARG A 5 7.24 -1.42 12.22
N SER A 6 6.56 -1.30 11.08
CA SER A 6 6.06 -2.48 10.37
C SER A 6 7.20 -3.32 9.78
N ILE A 7 6.93 -4.61 9.53
CA ILE A 7 7.82 -5.47 8.75
C ILE A 7 8.01 -4.89 7.35
N ALA A 8 6.95 -4.41 6.70
CA ALA A 8 7.03 -3.81 5.37
C ALA A 8 8.05 -2.66 5.32
N LEU A 9 8.05 -1.77 6.32
CA LEU A 9 9.02 -0.68 6.39
C LEU A 9 10.45 -1.19 6.62
N ALA A 10 10.63 -2.25 7.42
CA ALA A 10 11.93 -2.85 7.66
C ALA A 10 12.50 -3.49 6.38
N THR A 11 11.69 -4.29 5.68
CA THR A 11 12.05 -4.91 4.40
C THR A 11 12.42 -3.88 3.36
N LEU A 12 11.60 -2.82 3.19
CA LEU A 12 11.90 -1.75 2.24
C LEU A 12 13.22 -1.04 2.57
N ALA A 13 13.49 -0.81 3.86
CA ALA A 13 14.73 -0.17 4.28
C ALA A 13 15.96 -1.02 3.93
N GLU A 14 15.87 -2.34 4.06
CA GLU A 14 16.91 -3.29 3.66
C GLU A 14 17.10 -3.28 2.13
N GLU A 15 16.04 -3.43 1.36
CA GLU A 15 16.09 -3.38 -0.11
C GLU A 15 16.71 -2.07 -0.61
N TYR A 16 16.31 -0.95 -0.04
CA TYR A 16 16.87 0.36 -0.40
C TYR A 16 18.32 0.51 0.03
N SER A 17 18.75 -0.12 1.13
CA SER A 17 20.16 -0.09 1.55
C SER A 17 21.06 -0.76 0.50
N VAL A 18 20.61 -1.87 -0.08
CA VAL A 18 21.31 -2.58 -1.16
C VAL A 18 21.37 -1.72 -2.42
N VAL A 19 20.24 -1.13 -2.83
CA VAL A 19 20.17 -0.24 -3.99
C VAL A 19 21.08 0.97 -3.81
N LEU A 20 21.02 1.64 -2.66
CA LEU A 20 21.88 2.78 -2.34
C LEU A 20 23.36 2.40 -2.28
N GLY A 21 23.69 1.19 -1.83
CA GLY A 21 25.06 0.65 -1.86
C GLY A 21 25.61 0.60 -3.29
N ARG A 22 24.82 0.08 -4.24
CA ARG A 22 25.19 0.02 -5.66
C ARG A 22 25.38 1.42 -6.26
N VAL A 23 24.45 2.34 -5.99
CA VAL A 23 24.53 3.73 -6.48
C VAL A 23 25.71 4.50 -5.86
N LYS A 24 26.09 4.24 -4.61
CA LYS A 24 27.30 4.83 -4.02
C LYS A 24 28.58 4.24 -4.61
N GLY A 25 28.54 2.97 -5.02
CA GLY A 25 29.64 2.28 -5.66
C GLY A 25 30.09 2.94 -6.97
N THR A 26 29.17 3.56 -7.71
CA THR A 26 29.50 4.26 -8.96
C THR A 26 30.41 5.46 -8.76
N LYS A 27 30.42 6.07 -7.57
CA LYS A 27 31.29 7.21 -7.25
C LYS A 27 32.70 6.80 -6.83
N ARG A 28 32.92 5.53 -6.50
CA ARG A 28 34.17 5.02 -5.91
C ARG A 28 35.03 4.25 -6.90
N LYS A 29 34.46 3.85 -8.03
CA LYS A 29 35.10 3.03 -9.05
C LYS A 29 35.25 3.85 -10.33
N GLU A 30 36.34 3.64 -11.04
CA GLU A 30 36.47 4.08 -12.43
C GLU A 30 35.58 3.18 -13.28
N LEU A 31 34.37 3.65 -13.57
CA LEU A 31 33.40 2.97 -14.43
C LEU A 31 33.22 3.80 -15.70
N ALA A 32 32.94 3.13 -16.82
CA ALA A 32 32.55 3.83 -18.03
C ALA A 32 31.22 4.56 -17.81
N PRO A 33 30.98 5.72 -18.47
CA PRO A 33 29.74 6.47 -18.31
C PRO A 33 28.46 5.65 -18.55
N GLU A 34 28.50 4.75 -19.52
CA GLU A 34 27.39 3.86 -19.89
C GLU A 34 27.06 2.85 -18.77
N GLU A 35 28.08 2.33 -18.08
CA GLU A 35 27.90 1.44 -16.94
C GLU A 35 27.27 2.17 -15.75
N VAL A 36 27.70 3.42 -15.52
CA VAL A 36 27.10 4.28 -14.50
C VAL A 36 25.63 4.51 -14.82
N GLU A 37 25.30 4.90 -16.06
CA GLU A 37 23.92 5.13 -16.49
C GLU A 37 23.05 3.88 -16.31
N TYR A 38 23.56 2.70 -16.68
CA TYR A 38 22.88 1.42 -16.48
C TYR A 38 22.61 1.14 -14.99
N ILE A 39 23.61 1.33 -14.12
CA ILE A 39 23.46 1.12 -12.67
C ILE A 39 22.42 2.08 -12.08
N LEU A 40 22.43 3.36 -12.50
CA LEU A 40 21.44 4.34 -12.06
C LEU A 40 20.03 3.95 -12.52
N GLY A 41 19.89 3.50 -13.77
CA GLY A 41 18.60 3.08 -14.31
C GLY A 41 18.04 1.87 -13.57
N ALA A 42 18.88 0.84 -13.36
CA ALA A 42 18.52 -0.34 -12.58
C ALA A 42 18.12 0.04 -11.15
N ALA A 43 18.83 0.97 -10.51
CA ALA A 43 18.52 1.44 -9.16
C ALA A 43 17.12 2.09 -9.07
N ILE A 44 16.72 2.87 -10.07
CA ILE A 44 15.39 3.50 -10.11
C ILE A 44 14.29 2.46 -10.26
N PHE A 45 14.45 1.50 -11.17
CA PHE A 45 13.47 0.42 -11.34
C PHE A 45 13.33 -0.43 -10.07
N LEU A 46 14.46 -0.84 -9.48
CA LEU A 46 14.46 -1.63 -8.24
C LEU A 46 13.83 -0.85 -7.08
N ALA A 47 14.17 0.42 -6.90
CA ALA A 47 13.59 1.25 -5.84
C ALA A 47 12.07 1.44 -6.00
N HIS A 48 11.59 1.56 -7.25
CA HIS A 48 10.16 1.68 -7.53
C HIS A 48 9.42 0.34 -7.32
N ALA A 49 10.01 -0.78 -7.74
CA ALA A 49 9.43 -2.11 -7.52
C ALA A 49 9.31 -2.42 -6.02
N ALA A 50 10.37 -2.14 -5.26
CA ALA A 50 10.41 -2.24 -3.81
C ALA A 50 9.32 -1.37 -3.14
N LEU A 51 9.08 -0.14 -3.62
CA LEU A 51 7.99 0.71 -3.11
C LEU A 51 6.60 0.10 -3.36
N GLU A 52 6.38 -0.53 -4.51
CA GLU A 52 5.12 -1.22 -4.82
C GLU A 52 4.91 -2.44 -3.90
N ASN A 53 5.96 -3.22 -3.67
CA ASN A 53 5.94 -4.35 -2.72
C ASN A 53 5.62 -3.87 -1.30
N TYR A 54 6.24 -2.77 -0.86
CA TYR A 54 5.93 -2.15 0.43
C TYR A 54 4.43 -1.89 0.62
N VAL A 55 3.74 -1.35 -0.39
CA VAL A 55 2.29 -1.10 -0.30
C VAL A 55 1.53 -2.41 -0.11
N SER A 56 1.87 -3.44 -0.88
CA SER A 56 1.25 -4.77 -0.77
C SER A 56 1.47 -5.39 0.62
N ASP A 57 2.70 -5.37 1.11
CA ASP A 57 3.09 -5.97 2.38
C ASP A 57 2.52 -5.22 3.58
N LEU A 58 2.45 -3.88 3.48
CA LEU A 58 1.83 -3.03 4.48
C LEU A 58 0.35 -3.36 4.65
N PHE A 59 -0.41 -3.45 3.55
CA PHE A 59 -1.84 -3.75 3.63
C PHE A 59 -2.13 -5.22 3.92
N SER A 60 -1.22 -6.14 3.55
CA SER A 60 -1.28 -7.54 4.00
C SER A 60 -1.12 -7.64 5.51
N SER A 61 -0.22 -6.85 6.09
CA SER A 61 -0.06 -6.70 7.53
C SER A 61 -1.31 -6.09 8.15
N VAL A 62 -1.81 -4.97 7.64
CA VAL A 62 -3.06 -4.35 8.14
C VAL A 62 -4.22 -5.35 8.16
N ALA A 63 -4.41 -6.14 7.10
CA ALA A 63 -5.47 -7.14 7.04
C ALA A 63 -5.33 -8.21 8.15
N LYS A 64 -4.10 -8.70 8.39
CA LYS A 64 -3.82 -9.63 9.51
C LYS A 64 -4.12 -9.00 10.85
N GLY A 65 -3.71 -7.75 11.05
CA GLY A 65 -3.97 -6.96 12.25
C GLY A 65 -5.44 -6.72 12.53
N ILE A 66 -6.22 -6.38 11.51
CA ILE A 66 -7.67 -6.23 11.65
C ILE A 66 -8.30 -7.57 12.04
N ARG A 67 -7.90 -8.68 11.40
CA ARG A 67 -8.45 -10.02 11.69
C ARG A 67 -8.16 -10.55 13.09
N SER A 68 -7.06 -10.11 13.71
CA SER A 68 -6.77 -10.55 15.09
C SER A 68 -7.80 -9.98 16.08
N VAL A 69 -8.44 -8.85 15.74
CA VAL A 69 -9.35 -8.12 16.64
C VAL A 69 -10.80 -8.14 16.16
N ALA A 70 -11.06 -7.85 14.87
CA ALA A 70 -12.38 -7.84 14.27
C ALA A 70 -12.80 -9.25 13.82
N LYS A 71 -13.85 -9.77 14.46
CA LYS A 71 -14.50 -11.05 14.16
C LYS A 71 -15.77 -10.91 13.33
N LYS A 72 -16.34 -9.71 13.28
CA LYS A 72 -17.62 -9.43 12.61
C LYS A 72 -17.51 -8.22 11.69
N GLY A 73 -18.40 -8.14 10.70
CA GLY A 73 -18.40 -7.05 9.72
C GLY A 73 -18.56 -5.67 10.34
N ASP A 74 -19.42 -5.52 11.35
CA ASP A 74 -19.71 -4.27 12.08
C ASP A 74 -18.53 -3.74 12.90
N GLN A 75 -17.49 -4.56 13.13
CA GLN A 75 -16.26 -4.15 13.81
C GLN A 75 -15.22 -3.55 12.85
N LEU A 76 -15.49 -3.56 11.55
CA LEU A 76 -14.64 -2.95 10.53
C LEU A 76 -14.89 -1.43 10.43
N PRO A 77 -13.93 -0.64 9.92
CA PRO A 77 -14.19 0.73 9.50
C PRO A 77 -15.32 0.76 8.45
N ASP A 78 -16.21 1.75 8.52
CA ASP A 78 -17.35 1.84 7.61
C ASP A 78 -16.95 1.85 6.14
N GLU A 79 -15.91 2.61 5.79
CA GLU A 79 -15.37 2.66 4.44
C GLU A 79 -14.79 1.32 3.99
N LEU A 80 -14.15 0.58 4.91
CA LEU A 80 -13.63 -0.76 4.62
C LEU A 80 -14.79 -1.72 4.39
N ARG A 81 -15.75 -1.75 5.31
CA ARG A 81 -16.94 -2.60 5.25
C ARG A 81 -17.72 -2.37 3.96
N ALA A 82 -17.99 -1.12 3.61
CA ALA A 82 -18.67 -0.76 2.37
C ALA A 82 -17.88 -1.16 1.12
N HIS A 83 -16.57 -0.89 1.11
CA HIS A 83 -15.68 -1.30 0.01
C HIS A 83 -15.69 -2.82 -0.19
N LEU A 84 -15.52 -3.58 0.89
CA LEU A 84 -15.52 -5.04 0.84
C LEU A 84 -16.89 -5.57 0.39
N PHE A 85 -17.98 -4.97 0.87
CA PHE A 85 -19.34 -5.40 0.52
C PHE A 85 -19.56 -5.25 -0.98
N LEU A 86 -19.26 -4.08 -1.52
CA LEU A 86 -19.36 -3.79 -2.95
C LEU A 86 -18.44 -4.66 -3.81
N HIS A 87 -17.31 -5.10 -3.27
CA HIS A 87 -16.36 -5.95 -3.99
C HIS A 87 -16.70 -7.44 -3.91
N LYS A 88 -17.38 -7.89 -2.85
CA LYS A 88 -17.86 -9.27 -2.71
C LYS A 88 -19.25 -9.47 -3.31
N LEU A 89 -19.99 -8.39 -3.58
CA LEU A 89 -21.19 -8.41 -4.39
C LEU A 89 -20.84 -8.70 -5.86
N ASN A 90 -21.59 -9.59 -6.53
CA ASN A 90 -21.44 -9.82 -7.97
C ASN A 90 -22.07 -8.69 -8.81
N LYS A 91 -21.61 -7.45 -8.58
CA LYS A 91 -22.22 -6.21 -9.08
C LYS A 91 -22.37 -6.17 -10.61
N SER A 92 -21.41 -6.68 -11.36
CA SER A 92 -21.45 -6.67 -12.83
C SER A 92 -22.58 -7.56 -13.36
N LYS A 93 -22.74 -8.74 -12.75
CA LYS A 93 -23.81 -9.68 -13.10
C LYS A 93 -25.19 -9.14 -12.69
N ILE A 94 -25.29 -8.60 -11.48
CA ILE A 94 -26.53 -8.02 -10.94
C ILE A 94 -27.01 -6.84 -11.81
N VAL A 95 -26.13 -5.87 -12.08
CA VAL A 95 -26.47 -4.71 -12.93
C VAL A 95 -26.74 -5.13 -14.37
N GLY A 96 -25.96 -6.07 -14.90
CA GLY A 96 -26.17 -6.60 -16.26
C GLY A 96 -27.52 -7.28 -16.44
N MET A 97 -27.97 -8.08 -15.46
CA MET A 97 -29.30 -8.71 -15.49
C MET A 97 -30.44 -7.71 -15.36
N GLN A 98 -30.31 -6.77 -14.41
CA GLN A 98 -31.37 -5.80 -14.12
C GLN A 98 -31.55 -4.81 -15.28
N VAL A 99 -30.46 -4.26 -15.82
CA VAL A 99 -30.51 -3.21 -16.85
C VAL A 99 -30.55 -3.81 -18.25
N GLY A 100 -29.79 -4.88 -18.51
CA GLY A 100 -29.63 -5.44 -19.85
C GLY A 100 -30.73 -6.42 -20.27
N PHE A 101 -31.29 -7.17 -19.32
CA PHE A 101 -32.27 -8.23 -19.62
C PHE A 101 -33.63 -8.02 -18.96
N ASN A 102 -33.81 -6.96 -18.17
CA ASN A 102 -34.99 -6.72 -17.33
C ASN A 102 -35.38 -7.96 -16.48
N ALA A 103 -34.38 -8.75 -16.11
CA ALA A 103 -34.54 -10.03 -15.43
C ALA A 103 -34.37 -9.84 -13.91
N GLU A 104 -35.30 -9.10 -13.31
CA GLU A 104 -35.23 -8.70 -11.90
C GLU A 104 -35.10 -9.92 -10.95
N ASN A 105 -35.87 -10.98 -11.20
CA ASN A 105 -35.80 -12.20 -10.40
C ASN A 105 -34.42 -12.86 -10.40
N ASP A 106 -33.70 -12.82 -11.52
CA ASP A 106 -32.36 -13.40 -11.60
C ASP A 106 -31.32 -12.48 -10.94
N ALA A 107 -31.49 -11.17 -11.05
CA ALA A 107 -30.71 -10.20 -10.28
C ALA A 107 -30.91 -10.41 -8.77
N PHE A 108 -32.14 -10.66 -8.31
CA PHE A 108 -32.44 -10.99 -6.91
C PHE A 108 -31.77 -12.29 -6.47
N LYS A 109 -31.82 -13.35 -7.28
CA LYS A 109 -31.09 -14.60 -6.98
C LYS A 109 -29.59 -14.35 -6.80
N ASP A 110 -28.99 -13.52 -7.64
CA ASP A 110 -27.56 -13.21 -7.53
C ASP A 110 -27.21 -12.34 -6.32
N VAL A 111 -28.09 -11.43 -5.92
CA VAL A 111 -27.97 -10.69 -4.65
C VAL A 111 -28.06 -11.67 -3.48
N ILE A 112 -29.07 -12.54 -3.44
CA ILE A 112 -29.26 -13.55 -2.39
C ILE A 112 -28.04 -14.48 -2.31
N ASN A 113 -27.51 -14.94 -3.45
CA ASN A 113 -26.32 -15.77 -3.50
C ASN A 113 -25.09 -15.05 -2.92
N SER A 114 -24.93 -13.76 -3.25
CA SER A 114 -23.85 -12.92 -2.72
C SER A 114 -23.98 -12.71 -1.20
N LEU A 115 -25.20 -12.46 -0.72
CA LEU A 115 -25.53 -12.35 0.70
C LEU A 115 -25.33 -13.67 1.45
N ASN A 116 -25.63 -14.81 0.85
CA ASN A 116 -25.31 -16.12 1.44
C ASN A 116 -23.78 -16.36 1.50
N GLY A 117 -23.00 -15.70 0.65
CA GLY A 117 -21.53 -15.74 0.65
C GLY A 117 -20.85 -14.71 1.55
N HIS A 118 -19.64 -14.29 1.14
CA HIS A 118 -18.79 -13.35 1.89
C HIS A 118 -19.44 -11.96 2.08
N ALA A 119 -20.27 -11.50 1.14
CA ALA A 119 -20.90 -10.19 1.27
C ALA A 119 -21.85 -10.13 2.47
N GLY A 120 -22.54 -11.24 2.80
CA GLY A 120 -23.40 -11.29 3.98
C GLY A 120 -22.64 -11.14 5.30
N THR A 121 -21.43 -11.69 5.40
CA THR A 121 -20.60 -11.57 6.63
C THR A 121 -20.23 -10.12 6.98
N LEU A 122 -20.38 -9.20 6.02
CA LEU A 122 -20.09 -7.77 6.20
C LEU A 122 -21.28 -6.98 6.72
N VAL A 123 -22.50 -7.47 6.53
CA VAL A 123 -23.76 -6.78 6.88
C VAL A 123 -24.57 -7.49 7.96
N ASP A 124 -24.35 -8.79 8.14
CA ASP A 124 -24.98 -9.62 9.16
C ASP A 124 -24.05 -9.81 10.36
N GLY A 125 -24.32 -9.09 11.45
CA GLY A 125 -23.55 -9.15 12.69
C GLY A 125 -23.66 -10.48 13.46
N SER A 126 -24.48 -11.43 13.01
CA SER A 126 -24.49 -12.78 13.55
C SER A 126 -23.39 -13.68 12.95
N ARG A 127 -22.87 -13.30 11.78
CA ARG A 127 -21.91 -14.12 11.01
C ARG A 127 -20.48 -13.72 11.29
N GLU A 128 -19.60 -14.72 11.29
CA GLU A 128 -18.16 -14.48 11.36
C GLU A 128 -17.65 -13.89 10.05
N LEU A 129 -16.76 -12.90 10.17
CA LEU A 129 -16.10 -12.27 9.05
C LEU A 129 -15.19 -13.27 8.32
N TYR A 130 -15.25 -13.28 6.98
CA TYR A 130 -14.34 -14.09 6.19
C TYR A 130 -12.86 -13.67 6.39
N SER A 131 -11.93 -14.53 5.98
CA SER A 131 -10.50 -14.26 6.07
C SER A 131 -10.07 -13.12 5.14
N LEU A 132 -10.06 -11.89 5.66
CA LEU A 132 -9.58 -10.69 4.98
C LEU A 132 -8.09 -10.82 4.59
N GLN A 133 -7.76 -10.41 3.36
CA GLN A 133 -6.40 -10.34 2.85
C GLN A 133 -6.03 -8.90 2.45
N GLY A 134 -4.73 -8.60 2.35
CA GLY A 134 -4.26 -7.29 1.91
C GLY A 134 -4.81 -6.88 0.54
N VAL A 135 -4.90 -7.85 -0.38
CA VAL A 135 -5.46 -7.65 -1.73
C VAL A 135 -6.93 -7.25 -1.71
N ASP A 136 -7.70 -7.65 -0.70
CA ASP A 136 -9.08 -7.17 -0.54
C ASP A 136 -9.11 -5.66 -0.22
N ILE A 137 -8.08 -5.15 0.45
CA ILE A 137 -7.95 -3.73 0.82
C ILE A 137 -7.39 -2.90 -0.33
N TYR A 138 -6.26 -3.29 -0.94
CA TYR A 138 -5.63 -2.48 -1.99
C TYR A 138 -6.18 -2.77 -3.39
N THR A 139 -6.81 -3.92 -3.61
CA THR A 139 -7.34 -4.38 -4.92
C THR A 139 -6.31 -4.29 -6.04
N THR A 140 -6.51 -3.40 -7.01
CA THR A 140 -5.60 -3.15 -8.13
C THR A 140 -4.72 -1.91 -7.89
N TYR A 141 -4.91 -1.21 -6.76
CA TYR A 141 -4.26 0.06 -6.43
C TYR A 141 -2.96 -0.09 -5.63
N LYS A 142 -2.19 -1.17 -5.86
CA LYS A 142 -0.87 -1.36 -5.24
C LYS A 142 0.20 -0.39 -5.77
N TYR A 143 0.00 0.11 -7.00
CA TYR A 143 0.91 1.08 -7.60
C TYR A 143 0.91 2.40 -6.82
N PRO A 144 2.06 2.89 -6.33
CA PRO A 144 2.14 4.00 -5.39
C PRO A 144 2.00 5.37 -6.10
N SER A 145 0.76 5.74 -6.45
CA SER A 145 0.41 7.10 -6.89
C SER A 145 -0.36 7.84 -5.80
N LYS A 146 -0.40 9.18 -5.85
CA LYS A 146 -1.20 9.98 -4.91
C LYS A 146 -2.66 9.56 -4.88
N GLU A 147 -3.24 9.33 -6.06
CA GLU A 147 -4.63 8.93 -6.20
C GLU A 147 -4.86 7.54 -5.59
N ASN A 148 -4.02 6.56 -5.92
CA ASN A 148 -4.13 5.20 -5.42
C ASN A 148 -3.97 5.15 -3.90
N LEU A 149 -2.94 5.80 -3.36
CA LEU A 149 -2.70 5.82 -1.93
C LEU A 149 -3.85 6.54 -1.18
N ASN A 150 -4.38 7.66 -1.67
CA ASN A 150 -5.56 8.27 -1.04
C ASN A 150 -6.77 7.31 -1.05
N LYS A 151 -7.02 6.59 -2.16
CA LYS A 151 -8.11 5.61 -2.24
C LYS A 151 -7.93 4.48 -1.22
N VAL A 152 -6.76 3.85 -1.18
CA VAL A 152 -6.52 2.70 -0.31
C VAL A 152 -6.50 3.11 1.17
N PHE A 153 -5.89 4.25 1.51
CA PHE A 153 -5.88 4.74 2.89
C PHE A 153 -7.26 5.20 3.36
N LYS A 154 -8.09 5.76 2.48
CA LYS A 154 -9.49 6.06 2.81
C LYS A 154 -10.26 4.80 3.19
N ARG A 155 -10.03 3.65 2.50
CA ARG A 155 -10.68 2.38 2.85
C ARG A 155 -10.40 1.95 4.29
N VAL A 156 -9.23 2.24 4.84
CA VAL A 156 -8.90 1.92 6.23
C VAL A 156 -9.26 3.04 7.22
N GLY A 157 -9.95 4.08 6.76
CA GLY A 157 -10.43 5.20 7.59
C GLY A 157 -9.44 6.36 7.74
N ILE A 158 -8.43 6.47 6.87
CA ILE A 158 -7.51 7.61 6.84
C ILE A 158 -7.88 8.51 5.65
N GLU A 159 -8.62 9.57 5.94
CA GLU A 159 -8.97 10.57 4.93
C GLU A 159 -7.81 11.54 4.64
N ASN A 160 -7.74 12.03 3.40
CA ASN A 160 -6.78 13.05 2.99
C ASN A 160 -5.32 12.73 3.35
N LEU A 161 -4.88 11.49 3.08
CA LEU A 161 -3.55 10.98 3.44
C LEU A 161 -2.42 12.01 3.22
N PHE A 162 -2.34 12.59 2.03
CA PHE A 162 -1.25 13.51 1.70
C PHE A 162 -1.27 14.80 2.53
N LYS A 163 -2.43 15.31 2.93
CA LYS A 163 -2.49 16.45 3.87
C LYS A 163 -1.93 16.06 5.24
N CYS A 164 -2.24 14.85 5.71
CA CYS A 164 -1.68 14.33 6.96
C CYS A 164 -0.16 14.15 6.87
N LEU A 165 0.34 13.64 5.73
CA LEU A 165 1.76 13.46 5.48
C LEU A 165 2.50 14.80 5.34
N ASP A 166 1.93 15.78 4.64
CA ASP A 166 2.51 17.12 4.50
C ASP A 166 2.73 17.77 5.87
N LYS A 167 1.73 17.64 6.76
CA LYS A 167 1.84 18.12 8.15
C LYS A 167 2.91 17.37 8.94
N ALA A 168 3.01 16.05 8.78
CA ALA A 168 3.97 15.22 9.49
C ALA A 168 5.41 15.44 9.00
N MET A 169 5.60 15.63 7.69
CA MET A 169 6.89 15.80 7.05
C MET A 169 7.36 17.25 6.96
N ARG A 170 6.44 18.22 7.17
CA ARG A 170 6.66 19.67 6.98
C ARG A 170 7.17 20.02 5.57
N ARG A 171 6.75 19.26 4.57
CA ARG A 171 7.07 19.44 3.15
C ARG A 171 6.04 18.73 2.28
N ASN A 172 6.02 19.04 0.98
CA ASN A 172 5.13 18.40 0.03
C ASN A 172 5.47 16.90 -0.15
N SER A 173 4.62 16.03 0.39
CA SER A 173 4.74 14.57 0.37
C SER A 173 4.44 13.98 -1.01
N GLU A 174 3.61 14.63 -1.82
CA GLU A 174 3.38 14.25 -3.21
C GLU A 174 4.64 14.43 -4.05
N THR A 175 5.36 15.54 -3.86
CA THR A 175 6.65 15.75 -4.51
C THR A 175 7.61 14.62 -4.16
N ALA A 176 7.71 14.22 -2.88
CA ALA A 176 8.57 13.12 -2.47
C ALA A 176 8.24 11.82 -3.21
N LEU A 177 6.94 11.50 -3.35
CA LEU A 177 6.48 10.31 -4.08
C LEU A 177 6.78 10.37 -5.57
N VAL A 178 6.36 11.45 -6.23
CA VAL A 178 6.45 11.61 -7.69
C VAL A 178 7.90 11.67 -8.15
N SER A 179 8.80 12.16 -7.30
CA SER A 179 10.20 12.38 -7.64
C SER A 179 10.92 11.12 -8.15
N LEU A 180 10.60 9.93 -7.63
CA LEU A 180 11.16 8.66 -8.12
C LEU A 180 10.43 8.17 -9.37
N GLY A 181 9.10 8.31 -9.41
CA GLY A 181 8.26 7.94 -10.55
C GLY A 181 8.63 8.69 -11.84
N SER A 182 8.90 10.00 -11.75
CA SER A 182 9.31 10.81 -12.90
C SER A 182 10.61 10.32 -13.54
N LEU A 183 11.59 9.88 -12.73
CA LEU A 183 12.84 9.31 -13.26
C LEU A 183 12.58 7.99 -13.99
N ARG A 184 11.73 7.14 -13.42
CA ARG A 184 11.35 5.86 -14.04
C ARG A 184 10.63 6.09 -15.37
N SER A 185 9.67 7.00 -15.41
CA SER A 185 8.94 7.34 -16.64
C SER A 185 9.86 7.91 -17.70
N GLY A 186 10.77 8.83 -17.34
CA GLY A 186 11.78 9.35 -18.25
C GLY A 186 12.61 8.22 -18.87
N LEU A 187 13.22 7.39 -18.02
CA LEU A 187 14.04 6.25 -18.46
C LEU A 187 13.27 5.27 -19.36
N ALA A 188 11.99 4.99 -19.05
CA ALA A 188 11.17 4.10 -19.87
C ALA A 188 10.85 4.66 -21.26
N HIS A 189 10.79 5.98 -21.42
CA HIS A 189 10.50 6.63 -22.70
C HIS A 189 11.76 6.88 -23.54
N THR A 190 12.88 7.26 -22.91
CA THR A 190 14.08 7.69 -23.63
C THR A 190 15.19 6.64 -23.66
N GLY A 191 15.08 5.56 -22.86
CA GLY A 191 16.12 4.53 -22.70
C GLY A 191 17.42 5.03 -22.03
N LYS A 192 17.50 6.33 -21.75
CA LYS A 192 18.66 7.05 -21.22
C LYS A 192 18.20 8.12 -20.22
N MET A 193 19.09 8.51 -19.30
CA MET A 193 18.85 9.54 -18.29
C MET A 193 19.91 10.64 -18.36
N PRO A 194 19.90 11.46 -19.42
CA PRO A 194 20.86 12.53 -19.57
C PRO A 194 20.78 13.50 -18.38
N GLY A 195 21.92 13.80 -17.77
CA GLY A 195 22.03 14.76 -16.67
C GLY A 195 21.58 14.25 -15.29
N VAL A 196 21.20 12.99 -15.14
CA VAL A 196 20.87 12.41 -13.82
C VAL A 196 22.14 11.90 -13.15
N THR A 197 22.48 12.45 -11.99
CA THR A 197 23.65 12.03 -11.23
C THR A 197 23.30 10.95 -10.20
N SER A 198 24.31 10.23 -9.71
CA SER A 198 24.13 9.32 -8.56
C SER A 198 23.65 10.06 -7.31
N GLY A 199 23.99 11.35 -7.17
CA GLY A 199 23.48 12.20 -6.09
C GLY A 199 21.97 12.39 -6.15
N ASP A 200 21.44 12.61 -7.36
CA ASP A 200 20.01 12.77 -7.60
C ASP A 200 19.26 11.49 -7.25
N VAL A 201 19.70 10.34 -7.76
CA VAL A 201 19.07 9.05 -7.46
C VAL A 201 19.07 8.77 -5.96
N ILE A 202 20.19 8.98 -5.26
CA ILE A 202 20.26 8.82 -3.80
C ILE A 202 19.26 9.73 -3.08
N LYS A 203 19.17 11.00 -3.47
CA LYS A 203 18.25 11.97 -2.87
C LYS A 203 16.80 11.51 -3.04
N ARG A 204 16.41 11.10 -4.25
CA ARG A 204 15.06 10.64 -4.57
C ARG A 204 14.66 9.39 -3.80
N ILE A 205 15.55 8.41 -3.69
CA ILE A 205 15.32 7.22 -2.86
C ILE A 205 15.12 7.62 -1.39
N LYS A 206 15.95 8.52 -0.85
CA LYS A 206 15.81 9.01 0.53
C LYS A 206 14.51 9.79 0.77
N ASP A 207 14.09 10.61 -0.18
CA ASP A 207 12.81 11.33 -0.09
C ASP A 207 11.64 10.34 0.03
N VAL A 208 11.67 9.24 -0.73
CA VAL A 208 10.71 8.15 -0.62
C VAL A 208 10.84 7.40 0.72
N GLN A 209 12.05 7.17 1.25
CA GLN A 209 12.23 6.58 2.59
C GLN A 209 11.56 7.40 3.68
N ASP A 210 11.69 8.71 3.63
CA ASP A 210 11.07 9.59 4.62
C ASP A 210 9.55 9.61 4.47
N LEU A 211 9.04 9.56 3.23
CA LEU A 211 7.62 9.41 2.95
C LEU A 211 7.06 8.12 3.55
N VAL A 212 7.67 6.96 3.27
CA VAL A 212 7.15 5.68 3.78
C VAL A 212 7.25 5.58 5.30
N ARG A 213 8.26 6.19 5.94
CA ARG A 213 8.35 6.28 7.40
C ARG A 213 7.20 7.11 7.97
N ALA A 214 6.83 8.21 7.32
CA ALA A 214 5.70 9.02 7.73
C ALA A 214 4.37 8.26 7.57
N ILE A 215 4.21 7.53 6.44
CA ILE A 215 3.07 6.64 6.21
C ILE A 215 2.96 5.58 7.31
N ASP A 216 4.04 4.87 7.60
CA ASP A 216 4.07 3.80 8.59
C ASP A 216 3.69 4.30 9.98
N ARG A 217 4.22 5.45 10.40
CA ARG A 217 3.88 6.09 11.69
C ARG A 217 2.43 6.54 11.76
N LEU A 218 1.91 7.13 10.69
CA LEU A 218 0.53 7.57 10.61
C LEU A 218 -0.41 6.37 10.75
N LEU A 219 -0.12 5.31 10.00
CA LEU A 219 -0.92 4.09 10.00
C LEU A 219 -0.82 3.35 11.34
N TYR A 220 0.37 3.25 11.93
CA TYR A 220 0.56 2.73 13.28
C TYR A 220 -0.35 3.43 14.29
N LYS A 221 -0.31 4.77 14.31
CA LYS A 221 -1.13 5.57 15.22
C LYS A 221 -2.62 5.30 15.00
N HIS A 222 -3.05 5.25 13.73
CA HIS A 222 -4.44 4.99 13.36
C HIS A 222 -4.90 3.59 13.77
N MET A 223 -4.13 2.56 13.43
CA MET A 223 -4.42 1.17 13.77
C MET A 223 -4.50 0.96 15.28
N CYS A 224 -3.52 1.47 16.03
CA CYS A 224 -3.51 1.34 17.48
C CYS A 224 -4.67 2.10 18.14
N SER A 225 -5.03 3.26 17.61
CA SER A 225 -6.18 4.03 18.12
C SER A 225 -7.51 3.33 17.86
N LYS A 226 -7.64 2.57 16.76
CA LYS A 226 -8.93 1.98 16.34
C LYS A 226 -9.09 0.53 16.79
N PHE A 227 -8.03 -0.26 16.79
CA PHE A 227 -8.06 -1.71 17.04
C PHE A 227 -7.15 -2.13 18.20
N GLY A 228 -6.52 -1.19 18.90
CA GLY A 228 -5.56 -1.49 19.95
C GLY A 228 -4.20 -1.93 19.41
N GLN A 229 -3.22 -1.99 20.31
CA GLN A 229 -1.80 -2.25 19.97
C GLN A 229 -1.58 -3.64 19.36
N ASP A 230 -2.36 -4.64 19.78
CA ASP A 230 -2.20 -6.04 19.34
C ASP A 230 -2.51 -6.22 17.85
N SER A 231 -3.37 -5.34 17.28
CA SER A 231 -3.62 -5.28 15.84
C SER A 231 -2.38 -4.87 15.04
N TRP A 232 -1.42 -4.17 15.66
CA TRP A 232 -0.15 -3.82 15.02
C TRP A 232 0.95 -4.83 15.33
N VAL A 233 1.06 -5.26 16.60
CA VAL A 233 2.12 -6.19 17.05
C VAL A 233 1.97 -7.57 16.43
N GLY A 234 0.74 -8.03 16.15
CA GLY A 234 0.50 -9.26 15.38
C GLY A 234 1.12 -9.23 13.97
N ASN A 235 1.49 -8.05 13.46
CA ASN A 235 2.18 -7.86 12.19
C ASN A 235 3.70 -7.79 12.30
N VAL A 236 4.28 -7.90 13.50
CA VAL A 236 5.72 -7.78 13.77
C VAL A 236 6.34 -9.17 14.02
N SER A 237 5.66 -10.26 13.63
CA SER A 237 6.00 -11.64 14.06
C SER A 237 7.50 -11.93 14.07
N SER A 238 7.99 -12.28 15.25
CA SER A 238 9.26 -12.96 15.59
C SER A 238 10.62 -12.28 15.41
N PHE A 239 10.76 -11.11 14.79
CA PHE A 239 12.11 -10.48 14.67
C PHE A 239 12.64 -9.84 15.97
N TYR A 240 11.79 -9.62 16.98
CA TYR A 240 12.16 -8.98 18.25
C TYR A 240 12.00 -9.88 19.49
N LYS A 241 11.92 -11.22 19.32
CA LYS A 241 11.97 -12.16 20.46
C LYS A 241 13.40 -12.53 20.89
N GLN A 242 14.41 -11.73 20.53
CA GLN A 242 15.77 -11.84 21.04
C GLN A 242 16.31 -10.46 21.42
N THR A 243 15.89 -9.98 22.58
CA THR A 243 16.69 -9.14 23.48
C THR A 243 16.36 -9.55 24.89
#